data_AF-A0A944U3S7-F1
#
_entry.id   AF-A0A944U3S7-F1
#
_cell.length_a   1.000
_cell.length_b   1.000
_cell.length_c   1.000
_cell.angle_alpha   90.00
_cell.angle_beta   90.00
_cell.angle_gamma   90.00
#
_symmetry.space_group_name_H-M   'P 1'
#
loop_
_entity.id
_entity.type
_entity.pdbx_description
1 polymer ?
#
loop_
_entity_poly.entity_id
_entity_poly.type
_entity_poly.pdbx_seq_one_letter_code
_entity_poly.pdbx_strand_id
1 'polypeptide(L)'
;MNIDVSYTFPVSMAAFVCIFITTVTLCLVKKHTKEIRLNTSSFLSAWQFALSKRALMGAGIMPVISIAVFYAFVVHVRLSLGRWPGFNETFTSGWLRFHHALAEYLSLGLMASLYAIGIMTLLSFAFKSLRFLSFSCLIHMVFVGFSLGSFLLAPHPFLNWLFD
;
A
#
# COMPACT_ATOMS: atom_id res chain seq x y z
N MET A 1 -12.49 -27.96 6.06
CA MET A 1 -13.26 -26.76 5.67
C MET A 1 -12.22 -25.69 5.34
N ASN A 2 -11.70 -25.72 4.11
CA ASN A 2 -10.79 -24.69 3.61
C ASN A 2 -11.63 -23.43 3.42
N ILE A 3 -11.54 -22.51 4.37
CA ILE A 3 -12.01 -21.15 4.13
C ILE A 3 -11.08 -20.63 3.04
N ASP A 4 -11.64 -20.29 1.88
CA ASP A 4 -10.92 -19.70 0.75
C ASP A 4 -10.15 -18.45 1.19
N VAL A 5 -8.91 -18.65 1.64
CA VAL A 5 -8.02 -17.58 2.11
C VAL A 5 -7.83 -16.55 0.99
N SER A 6 -7.84 -17.03 -0.26
CA SER A 6 -7.70 -16.23 -1.48
C SER A 6 -8.79 -15.15 -1.64
N TYR A 7 -10.03 -15.37 -1.14
CA TYR A 7 -11.09 -14.35 -1.15
C TYR A 7 -11.18 -13.52 0.14
N THR A 8 -10.79 -14.08 1.29
CA THR A 8 -10.83 -13.33 2.56
C THR A 8 -9.87 -12.14 2.57
N PHE A 9 -8.74 -12.27 1.87
CA PHE A 9 -7.70 -11.27 1.83
C PHE A 9 -8.14 -9.95 1.15
N PRO A 10 -8.61 -9.94 -0.12
CA PRO A 10 -9.10 -8.71 -0.77
C PRO A 10 -10.31 -8.11 -0.06
N VAL A 11 -11.18 -8.94 0.53
CA VAL A 11 -12.35 -8.48 1.30
C VAL A 11 -11.93 -7.76 2.59
N SER A 12 -10.94 -8.30 3.32
CA SER A 12 -10.41 -7.65 4.54
C SER A 12 -9.77 -6.30 4.26
N MET A 13 -9.01 -6.18 3.16
CA MET A 13 -8.41 -4.93 2.71
C MET A 13 -9.46 -3.91 2.28
N ALA A 14 -10.46 -4.34 1.50
CA ALA A 14 -11.57 -3.47 1.10
C ALA A 14 -12.34 -2.96 2.31
N ALA A 15 -12.63 -3.83 3.28
CA ALA A 15 -13.29 -3.45 4.53
C ALA A 15 -12.45 -2.45 5.34
N PHE A 16 -11.14 -2.68 5.47
CA PHE A 16 -10.24 -1.76 6.16
C PHE A 16 -10.20 -0.38 5.48
N VAL A 17 -10.09 -0.34 4.15
CA VAL A 17 -10.10 0.91 3.37
C VAL A 17 -11.44 1.63 3.54
N CYS A 18 -12.57 0.93 3.48
CA CYS A 18 -13.90 1.51 3.70
C CYS A 18 -14.03 2.10 5.11
N ILE A 19 -13.64 1.35 6.15
CA ILE A 19 -13.67 1.82 7.54
C ILE A 19 -12.75 3.04 7.71
N PHE A 20 -11.56 3.00 7.13
CA PHE A 20 -10.59 4.08 7.19
C PHE A 20 -11.13 5.36 6.55
N ILE A 21 -11.62 5.28 5.30
CA ILE A 21 -12.21 6.42 4.58
C ILE A 21 -13.39 6.98 5.36
N THR A 22 -14.28 6.12 5.87
CA THR A 22 -15.46 6.54 6.65
C THR A 22 -15.03 7.25 7.93
N THR A 23 -14.04 6.71 8.65
CA THR A 23 -13.54 7.28 9.90
C THR A 23 -12.83 8.62 9.68
N VAL A 24 -11.98 8.72 8.66
CA VAL A 24 -11.32 9.99 8.28
C VAL A 24 -12.37 11.03 7.88
N THR A 25 -13.37 10.64 7.07
CA THR A 25 -14.46 11.55 6.65
C THR A 25 -15.26 12.04 7.85
N LEU A 26 -15.65 11.15 8.77
CA LEU A 26 -16.35 11.52 10.01
C LEU A 26 -15.50 12.44 10.90
N CYS A 27 -14.20 12.17 11.01
CA CYS A 27 -13.27 13.04 11.75
C CYS A 27 -13.17 14.44 11.11
N LEU A 28 -13.16 14.53 9.78
CA LEU A 28 -13.15 15.81 9.05
C LEU A 28 -14.47 16.57 9.21
N VAL A 29 -15.61 15.89 9.04
CA VAL A 29 -16.97 16.48 9.17
C VAL A 29 -17.21 16.99 10.58
N LYS A 30 -16.94 16.17 11.62
CA LYS A 30 -17.11 16.55 13.04
C LYS A 30 -16.23 17.73 13.44
N LYS A 31 -15.04 17.85 12.84
CA LYS A 31 -14.13 18.97 13.07
C LYS A 31 -14.61 20.26 12.41
N HIS A 32 -15.26 20.16 11.25
CA HIS A 32 -15.86 21.32 10.57
C HIS A 32 -17.03 21.94 11.36
N THR A 33 -17.68 21.16 12.23
CA THR A 33 -18.81 21.60 13.07
C THR A 33 -18.42 22.20 14.42
N LYS A 34 -17.17 22.04 14.89
CA LYS A 34 -16.73 22.37 16.27
C LYS A 34 -15.49 23.28 16.32
N GLU A 35 -15.52 24.44 15.69
CA GLU A 35 -14.40 25.42 15.64
C GLU A 35 -13.24 25.02 14.71
N ILE A 36 -13.07 25.84 13.67
CA ILE A 36 -11.79 25.98 12.98
C ILE A 36 -11.27 27.40 13.25
N ARG A 37 -10.71 27.63 14.45
CA ARG A 37 -9.44 28.36 14.52
C ARG A 37 -8.32 27.33 14.34
N LEU A 38 -8.23 26.75 13.14
CA LEU A 38 -6.96 26.13 12.73
C LEU A 38 -5.97 27.28 12.72
N ASN A 39 -4.87 27.16 13.46
CA ASN A 39 -3.74 28.04 13.26
C ASN A 39 -3.24 27.76 11.83
N THR A 40 -3.73 28.53 10.87
CA THR A 40 -3.56 28.34 9.44
C THR A 40 -2.08 28.25 9.07
N SER A 41 -1.23 28.95 9.84
CA SER A 41 0.22 28.92 9.73
C SER A 41 0.83 27.52 9.94
N SER A 42 0.41 26.76 10.96
CA SER A 42 0.96 25.43 11.24
C SER A 42 0.39 24.36 10.31
N PHE A 43 -0.82 24.56 9.82
CA PHE A 43 -1.42 23.72 8.79
C PHE A 43 -0.72 23.92 7.44
N LEU A 44 -0.49 25.17 7.03
CA LEU A 44 0.22 25.52 5.80
C LEU A 44 1.67 25.06 5.82
N SER A 45 2.37 25.19 6.96
CA SER A 45 3.76 24.73 7.07
C SER A 45 3.87 23.20 7.03
N ALA A 46 2.95 22.47 7.67
CA ALA A 46 2.88 21.01 7.55
C ALA A 46 2.52 20.58 6.12
N TRP A 47 1.65 21.31 5.43
CA TRP A 47 1.34 21.10 4.02
C TRP A 47 2.54 21.34 3.12
N GLN A 48 3.25 22.45 3.29
CA GLN A 48 4.47 22.79 2.54
C GLN A 48 5.60 21.78 2.79
N PHE A 49 5.72 21.26 4.02
CA PHE A 49 6.69 20.24 4.35
C PHE A 49 6.32 18.88 3.74
N ALA A 50 5.05 18.45 3.83
CA ALA A 50 4.58 17.20 3.22
C ALA A 50 4.64 17.24 1.68
N LEU A 51 4.37 18.40 1.07
CA LEU A 51 4.54 18.66 -0.37
C LEU A 51 6.00 18.96 -0.76
N SER A 52 6.93 18.98 0.20
CA SER A 52 8.33 19.12 -0.14
C SER A 52 8.74 17.93 -1.00
N LYS A 53 9.47 18.18 -2.09
CA LYS A 53 9.93 17.14 -3.02
C LYS A 53 10.59 15.98 -2.28
N ARG A 54 11.32 16.26 -1.19
CA ARG A 54 12.00 15.25 -0.36
C ARG A 54 11.03 14.34 0.39
N ALA A 55 9.97 14.89 0.99
CA ALA A 55 8.95 14.10 1.69
C ALA A 55 8.14 13.24 0.70
N LEU A 56 7.80 13.81 -0.46
CA LEU A 56 7.12 13.08 -1.53
C LEU A 56 7.98 11.93 -2.07
N MET A 57 9.27 12.18 -2.32
CA MET A 57 10.21 11.14 -2.74
C MET A 57 10.37 10.07 -1.67
N GLY A 58 10.57 10.45 -0.40
CA GLY A 58 10.69 9.49 0.70
C GLY A 58 9.46 8.61 0.86
N ALA A 59 8.26 9.19 0.72
CA ALA A 59 7.01 8.44 0.79
C ALA A 59 6.80 7.49 -0.41
N GLY A 60 7.24 7.89 -1.61
CA GLY A 60 7.03 7.12 -2.84
C GLY A 60 8.10 6.08 -3.17
N ILE A 61 9.33 6.24 -2.67
CA ILE A 61 10.47 5.38 -3.05
C ILE A 61 10.18 3.89 -2.84
N MET A 62 9.72 3.50 -1.65
CA MET A 62 9.47 2.09 -1.36
C MET A 62 8.35 1.50 -2.23
N PRO A 63 7.16 2.12 -2.31
CA PRO A 63 6.12 1.67 -3.24
C PRO A 63 6.60 1.58 -4.70
N VAL A 64 7.33 2.58 -5.20
CA VAL A 64 7.82 2.57 -6.59
C VAL A 64 8.85 1.47 -6.83
N ILE A 65 9.78 1.25 -5.90
CA ILE A 65 10.74 0.14 -5.97
C ILE A 65 10.00 -1.20 -5.98
N SER A 66 8.98 -1.37 -5.14
CA SER A 66 8.17 -2.58 -5.11
C SER A 66 7.47 -2.86 -6.44
N ILE A 67 6.93 -1.84 -7.11
CA ILE A 67 6.39 -1.97 -8.48
C ILE A 67 7.47 -2.46 -9.44
N ALA A 68 8.63 -1.81 -9.44
CA ALA A 68 9.71 -2.16 -10.35
C ALA A 68 10.18 -3.61 -10.14
N VAL A 69 10.37 -4.04 -8.89
CA VAL A 69 10.79 -5.41 -8.56
C VAL A 69 9.69 -6.42 -8.93
N PHE A 70 8.43 -6.10 -8.65
CA PHE A 70 7.31 -6.98 -9.01
C PHE A 70 7.22 -7.21 -10.52
N TYR A 71 7.27 -6.15 -11.33
CA TYR A 71 7.22 -6.28 -12.78
C TYR A 71 8.50 -6.89 -13.37
N ALA A 72 9.67 -6.61 -12.78
CA ALA A 72 10.88 -7.33 -13.14
C ALA A 72 10.74 -8.83 -12.86
N PHE A 73 10.05 -9.22 -11.78
CA PHE A 73 9.75 -10.61 -11.48
C PHE A 73 8.78 -11.24 -12.48
N VAL A 74 7.69 -10.55 -12.84
CA VAL A 74 6.75 -11.00 -13.89
C VAL A 74 7.50 -11.30 -15.21
N VAL A 75 8.39 -10.39 -15.62
CA VAL A 75 9.22 -10.58 -16.81
C VAL A 75 10.21 -11.72 -16.62
N HIS A 76 10.88 -11.80 -15.47
CA HIS A 76 11.84 -12.87 -15.17
C HIS A 76 11.17 -14.25 -15.28
N VAL A 77 9.98 -14.43 -14.70
CA VAL A 77 9.18 -15.66 -14.82
C VAL A 77 8.88 -15.99 -16.28
N ARG A 78 8.41 -14.99 -17.05
CA ARG A 78 8.06 -15.19 -18.46
C ARG A 78 9.27 -15.60 -19.29
N LEU A 79 10.43 -15.00 -19.06
CA LEU A 79 11.67 -15.32 -19.77
C LEU A 79 12.26 -16.66 -19.35
N SER A 80 12.23 -16.99 -18.05
CA SER A 80 12.79 -18.25 -17.54
C SER A 80 11.98 -19.47 -17.96
N LEU A 81 10.65 -19.36 -18.01
CA LEU A 81 9.78 -20.49 -18.34
C LEU A 81 9.37 -20.54 -19.82
N GLY A 82 9.43 -19.41 -20.54
CA GLY A 82 8.83 -19.24 -21.88
C GLY A 82 7.29 -19.28 -21.89
N ARG A 83 6.68 -19.59 -20.74
CA ARG A 83 5.24 -19.69 -20.49
C ARG A 83 4.89 -19.04 -19.15
N TRP A 84 3.61 -18.99 -18.83
CA TRP A 84 3.16 -18.65 -17.48
C TRP A 84 3.24 -19.89 -16.57
N PRO A 85 3.50 -19.71 -15.26
CA PRO A 85 3.54 -20.81 -14.31
C PRO A 85 2.16 -21.46 -14.22
N GLY A 86 2.16 -22.79 -14.05
CA GLY A 86 0.95 -23.57 -13.82
C GLY A 86 0.54 -23.54 -12.36
N PHE A 87 -0.70 -23.95 -12.09
CA PHE A 87 -1.25 -24.08 -10.75
C PHE A 87 -0.35 -24.97 -9.86
N ASN A 88 -0.12 -24.59 -8.59
CA ASN A 88 0.81 -25.23 -7.65
C ASN A 88 2.28 -25.35 -8.11
N GLU A 89 2.71 -24.68 -9.18
CA GLU A 89 4.10 -24.74 -9.62
C GLU A 89 5.00 -23.95 -8.65
N THR A 90 5.99 -24.59 -8.06
CA THR A 90 6.89 -23.96 -7.08
C THR A 90 8.30 -23.79 -7.64
N PHE A 91 8.92 -22.66 -7.33
CA PHE A 91 10.32 -22.42 -7.69
C PHE A 91 11.24 -22.95 -6.58
N THR A 92 11.82 -24.13 -6.81
CA THR A 92 12.57 -24.87 -5.78
C THR A 92 13.99 -24.37 -5.57
N SER A 93 14.66 -23.83 -6.59
CA SER A 93 16.03 -23.29 -6.48
C SER A 93 16.35 -22.21 -7.53
N GLY A 94 17.44 -21.47 -7.29
CA GLY A 94 18.00 -20.49 -8.24
C GLY A 94 17.46 -19.06 -8.11
N TRP A 95 17.87 -18.21 -9.06
CA TRP A 95 17.54 -16.79 -9.09
C TRP A 95 16.05 -16.49 -9.17
N LEU A 96 15.27 -17.38 -9.79
CA LEU A 96 13.83 -17.22 -9.90
C LEU A 96 13.13 -17.33 -8.54
N ARG A 97 13.57 -18.28 -7.70
CA ARG A 97 13.08 -18.42 -6.32
C ARG A 97 13.43 -17.20 -5.47
N PHE A 98 14.65 -16.69 -5.60
CA PHE A 98 15.05 -15.47 -4.90
C PHE A 98 14.19 -14.27 -5.31
N HIS A 99 13.95 -14.08 -6.61
CA HIS A 99 13.14 -12.98 -7.10
C HIS A 99 11.68 -13.09 -6.67
N HIS A 100 11.15 -14.32 -6.63
CA HIS A 100 9.83 -14.62 -6.08
C HIS A 100 9.73 -14.23 -4.61
N ALA A 101 10.64 -14.72 -3.77
CA ALA A 101 10.66 -14.40 -2.34
C ALA A 101 10.80 -12.88 -2.10
N LEU A 102 11.65 -12.20 -2.87
CA LEU A 102 11.82 -10.75 -2.78
C LEU A 102 10.52 -10.01 -3.13
N ALA A 103 9.85 -10.39 -4.22
CA ALA A 103 8.57 -9.80 -4.62
C ALA A 103 7.47 -10.06 -3.56
N GLU A 104 7.45 -11.25 -2.97
CA GLU A 104 6.54 -11.63 -1.89
C GLU A 104 6.78 -10.77 -0.63
N TYR A 105 8.03 -10.68 -0.16
CA TYR A 105 8.38 -9.85 1.00
C TYR A 105 8.03 -8.37 0.80
N LEU A 106 8.29 -7.82 -0.40
CA LEU A 106 7.94 -6.44 -0.71
C LEU A 106 6.42 -6.23 -0.75
N SER A 107 5.67 -7.19 -1.29
CA SER A 107 4.20 -7.14 -1.34
C SER A 107 3.59 -7.21 0.06
N LEU A 108 4.08 -8.13 0.90
CA LEU A 108 3.70 -8.22 2.31
C LEU A 108 4.07 -6.95 3.07
N GLY A 109 5.25 -6.37 2.81
CA GLY A 109 5.69 -5.12 3.40
C GLY A 109 4.77 -3.94 3.07
N LEU A 110 4.31 -3.84 1.81
CA LEU A 110 3.32 -2.84 1.38
C LEU A 110 1.97 -3.03 2.07
N MET A 111 1.53 -4.28 2.24
CA MET A 111 0.26 -4.58 2.92
C MET A 111 0.35 -4.25 4.41
N ALA A 112 1.45 -4.61 5.07
CA ALA A 112 1.72 -4.25 6.46
C ALA A 112 1.81 -2.72 6.63
N SER A 113 2.45 -2.01 5.69
CA SER A 113 2.54 -0.55 5.74
C SER A 113 1.17 0.11 5.60
N LEU A 114 0.27 -0.45 4.79
CA LEU A 114 -1.10 0.06 4.65
C LEU A 114 -1.86 0.05 5.99
N TYR A 115 -1.79 -1.06 6.73
CA TYR A 115 -2.39 -1.17 8.06
C TYR A 115 -1.73 -0.22 9.07
N ALA A 116 -0.40 -0.24 9.16
CA ALA A 116 0.35 0.59 10.09
C ALA A 116 0.07 2.09 9.86
N ILE A 117 0.01 2.51 8.60
CA ILE A 117 -0.19 3.92 8.24
C ILE A 117 -1.65 4.32 8.40
N GLY A 118 -2.60 3.42 8.18
CA GLY A 118 -4.00 3.67 8.55
C GLY A 118 -4.14 3.97 10.04
N ILE A 119 -3.54 3.14 10.90
CA ILE A 119 -3.55 3.37 12.36
C ILE A 119 -2.85 4.70 12.71
N MET A 120 -1.66 4.95 12.16
CA MET A 120 -0.90 6.19 12.41
C MET A 120 -1.67 7.43 11.95
N THR A 121 -2.43 7.35 10.86
CA THR A 121 -3.26 8.45 10.38
C THR A 121 -4.42 8.73 11.35
N LEU A 122 -5.10 7.68 11.84
CA LEU A 122 -6.17 7.82 12.83
C LEU A 122 -5.64 8.44 14.14
N LEU A 123 -4.49 7.96 14.63
CA LEU A 123 -3.81 8.54 15.80
C LEU A 123 -3.43 10.01 15.55
N SER A 124 -2.93 10.34 14.36
CA SER A 124 -2.55 11.70 14.00
C SER A 124 -3.75 12.66 13.96
N PHE A 125 -4.95 12.17 13.65
CA PHE A 125 -6.19 12.96 13.75
C PHE A 125 -6.66 13.13 15.20
N ALA A 126 -6.49 12.11 16.04
CA ALA A 126 -6.87 12.15 17.45
C ALA A 126 -5.98 13.07 18.29
N PHE A 127 -4.66 13.08 18.05
CA PHE A 127 -3.69 13.85 18.84
C PHE A 127 -3.23 15.13 18.13
N LYS A 128 -3.43 16.30 18.75
CA LYS A 128 -3.05 17.61 18.18
C LYS A 128 -1.55 17.70 17.84
N SER A 129 -0.67 17.08 18.64
CA SER A 129 0.78 17.09 18.45
C SER A 129 1.25 16.33 17.21
N LEU A 130 0.48 15.35 16.74
CA LEU A 130 0.86 14.46 15.64
C LEU A 130 0.22 14.86 14.30
N ARG A 131 -0.57 15.93 14.27
CA ARG A 131 -1.31 16.36 13.07
C ARG A 131 -0.45 16.66 11.85
N PHE A 132 0.83 17.01 12.03
CA PHE A 132 1.72 17.24 10.89
C PHE A 132 2.05 15.93 10.13
N LEU A 133 1.98 14.78 10.81
CA LEU A 133 2.25 13.47 10.22
C LEU A 133 1.09 12.96 9.35
N SER A 134 -0.14 13.41 9.60
CA SER A 134 -1.31 12.88 8.89
C SER A 134 -1.20 13.07 7.37
N PHE A 135 -0.62 14.18 6.91
CA PHE A 135 -0.43 14.43 5.48
C PHE A 135 0.62 13.51 4.85
N SER A 136 1.76 13.32 5.50
CA SER A 136 2.79 12.39 5.03
C SER A 136 2.28 10.94 5.00
N CYS A 137 1.51 10.54 6.02
CA CYS A 137 0.85 9.24 6.07
C CYS A 137 -0.17 9.06 4.94
N LEU A 138 -1.01 10.06 4.67
CA LEU A 138 -1.98 10.02 3.57
C LEU A 138 -1.29 9.91 2.21
N ILE A 139 -0.23 10.68 1.97
CA ILE A 139 0.55 10.61 0.72
C ILE A 139 1.14 9.21 0.53
N HIS A 140 1.75 8.64 1.57
CA HIS A 140 2.30 7.29 1.49
C HIS A 140 1.20 6.24 1.26
N MET A 141 0.05 6.37 1.91
CA MET A 141 -1.09 5.48 1.70
C MET A 141 -1.56 5.51 0.23
N VAL A 142 -1.58 6.69 -0.40
CA VAL A 142 -1.89 6.81 -1.83
C VAL A 142 -0.86 6.06 -2.68
N PHE A 143 0.44 6.21 -2.42
CA PHE A 143 1.47 5.46 -3.16
C PHE A 143 1.37 3.95 -2.97
N VAL A 144 1.13 3.48 -1.74
CA VAL A 144 0.92 2.06 -1.45
C VAL A 144 -0.32 1.54 -2.18
N GLY A 145 -1.44 2.30 -2.15
CA GLY A 145 -2.66 1.97 -2.87
C GLY A 145 -2.43 1.86 -4.37
N PHE A 146 -1.71 2.82 -4.98
CA PHE A 146 -1.32 2.75 -6.39
C PHE A 146 -0.43 1.55 -6.69
N SER A 147 0.52 1.23 -5.81
CA SER A 147 1.39 0.06 -5.98
C SER A 147 0.58 -1.23 -5.96
N LEU A 148 -0.28 -1.44 -4.97
CA LEU A 148 -1.12 -2.63 -4.87
C LEU A 148 -2.10 -2.71 -6.05
N GLY A 149 -2.71 -1.60 -6.44
CA GLY A 149 -3.57 -1.54 -7.62
C GLY A 149 -2.81 -1.88 -8.91
N SER A 150 -1.55 -1.47 -9.03
CA SER A 150 -0.72 -1.81 -10.19
C SER A 150 -0.40 -3.29 -10.29
N PHE A 151 -0.35 -4.03 -9.17
CA PHE A 151 -0.11 -5.47 -9.20
C PHE A 151 -1.27 -6.21 -9.89
N LEU A 152 -2.49 -5.70 -9.75
CA LEU A 152 -3.69 -6.25 -10.40
C LEU A 152 -3.69 -6.09 -11.93
N LEU A 153 -2.78 -5.27 -12.49
CA LEU A 153 -2.62 -5.12 -13.93
C LEU A 153 -1.71 -6.19 -14.55
N ALA A 154 -1.11 -7.06 -13.75
CA ALA A 154 -0.30 -8.16 -14.27
C ALA A 154 -1.15 -9.18 -15.04
N PRO A 155 -0.54 -9.98 -15.94
CA PRO A 155 -1.27 -10.95 -16.74
C PRO A 155 -2.08 -11.94 -15.89
N HIS A 156 -3.34 -12.14 -16.24
CA HIS A 156 -4.26 -13.00 -15.48
C HIS A 156 -3.74 -14.41 -15.18
N PRO A 157 -3.06 -15.12 -16.11
CA PRO A 157 -2.49 -16.44 -15.81
C PRO A 157 -1.41 -16.39 -14.72
N PHE A 158 -0.64 -15.30 -14.66
CA PHE A 158 0.37 -15.10 -13.62
C PHE A 158 -0.27 -14.78 -12.28
N LEU A 159 -1.28 -13.90 -12.26
CA LEU A 159 -2.01 -13.56 -11.03
C LEU A 159 -2.72 -14.78 -10.43
N ASN A 160 -3.32 -15.63 -11.27
CA ASN A 160 -3.95 -16.87 -10.82
C ASN A 160 -2.96 -17.79 -10.09
N TRP A 161 -1.73 -17.91 -10.60
CA TRP A 161 -0.70 -18.69 -9.95
C TRP A 161 -0.16 -18.01 -8.68
N LEU A 162 -0.03 -16.68 -8.67
CA LEU A 162 0.47 -15.95 -7.52
C LEU A 162 -0.47 -15.99 -6.31
N PHE A 163 -1.79 -16.08 -6.56
CA PHE A 163 -2.83 -16.10 -5.52
C PHE A 163 -3.43 -17.49 -5.27
N ASP A 164 -2.92 -18.52 -5.94
CA ASP A 164 -3.17 -19.93 -5.64
C ASP A 164 -2.45 -20.33 -4.34
#